data_AF-L1QLJ8-F1
#
_entry.id   AF-L1QLJ8-F1
#
_cell.length_a   1.000
_cell.length_b   1.000
_cell.length_c   1.000
_cell.angle_alpha   90.00
_cell.angle_beta   90.00
_cell.angle_gamma   90.00
#
_symmetry.space_group_name_H-M   'P 1'
#
loop_
_entity.id
_entity.type
_entity.pdbx_description
1 polymer ?
#
loop_
_entity_poly.entity_id
_entity_poly.type
_entity_poly.pdbx_seq_one_letter_code
_entity_poly.pdbx_strand_id
1 'polypeptide(L)'
;MGINLGSMMGNMNATSNNGVNALNLKKNDVLNLTKRNPGLKKVILGAGWDVATIGQEFDLDIAAFLLNANGKVQNIPADVIFFNNMSGQGIYLEGDNRTGAGEGDDERIRIDLEAIPSYVEKIVFVVTIHEAQAKRQTFGMVENSYVRILDEKNNEKEICRFNLKENGSTVTSVIFAELFKEFNEWQFKAIGEGKIADLNGILGLYM
;
A
#
# COMPACT_ATOMS: atom_id res chain seq x y z
N MET A 1 -39.76 52.42 -10.56
CA MET A 1 -40.17 51.41 -9.56
C MET A 1 -40.10 50.06 -10.23
N GLY A 2 -39.05 49.29 -9.92
CA GLY A 2 -38.86 47.94 -10.46
C GLY A 2 -39.54 46.89 -9.58
N ILE A 3 -39.77 45.72 -10.16
CA ILE A 3 -39.78 44.45 -9.45
C ILE A 3 -39.20 43.38 -10.37
N ASN A 4 -38.29 42.63 -9.76
CA ASN A 4 -37.27 41.76 -10.32
C ASN A 4 -37.83 40.32 -10.42
N LEU A 5 -37.74 39.67 -11.58
CA LEU A 5 -37.99 38.23 -11.71
C LEU A 5 -36.69 37.48 -11.38
N GLY A 6 -36.45 37.27 -10.09
CA GLY A 6 -35.32 36.50 -9.58
C GLY A 6 -35.64 35.00 -9.47
N SER A 7 -35.02 34.23 -10.36
CA SER A 7 -34.31 32.97 -10.08
C SER A 7 -34.93 32.02 -9.03
N MET A 8 -35.73 31.05 -9.50
CA MET A 8 -35.84 29.73 -8.84
C MET A 8 -34.88 28.75 -9.52
N MET A 9 -33.58 28.90 -9.26
CA MET A 9 -32.64 27.79 -9.37
C MET A 9 -32.47 27.25 -7.95
N GLY A 10 -33.12 26.10 -7.71
CA GLY A 10 -32.94 25.33 -6.49
C GLY A 10 -31.47 25.03 -6.31
N ASN A 11 -30.94 25.58 -5.23
CA ASN A 11 -29.59 25.35 -4.71
C ASN A 11 -29.45 23.84 -4.42
N MET A 12 -28.94 23.07 -5.38
CA MET A 12 -28.34 21.78 -5.06
C MET A 12 -27.10 22.09 -4.23
N ASN A 13 -27.28 22.03 -2.91
CA ASN A 13 -26.18 21.85 -1.97
C ASN A 13 -25.45 20.57 -2.38
N ALA A 14 -24.49 20.70 -3.29
CA ALA A 14 -23.36 19.81 -3.36
C ALA A 14 -22.71 19.91 -1.98
N THR A 15 -22.97 18.89 -1.16
CA THR A 15 -22.32 18.70 0.12
C THR A 15 -20.83 18.75 -0.14
N SER A 16 -20.23 19.91 0.13
CA SER A 16 -18.80 20.05 0.31
C SER A 16 -18.44 19.22 1.53
N ASN A 17 -18.21 17.92 1.30
CA ASN A 17 -17.52 17.07 2.25
C ASN A 17 -16.05 17.51 2.25
N ASN A 18 -15.79 18.64 2.91
CA ASN A 18 -14.49 19.03 3.43
C ASN A 18 -14.15 18.18 4.67
N GLY A 19 -14.28 16.87 4.52
CA GLY A 19 -13.62 15.84 5.29
C GLY A 19 -13.07 14.90 4.24
N VAL A 20 -11.77 14.96 3.97
CA VAL A 20 -11.13 14.02 3.04
C VAL A 20 -11.22 12.65 3.71
N ASN A 21 -12.34 11.97 3.54
CA ASN A 21 -12.50 10.58 3.91
C ASN A 21 -11.50 9.79 3.06
N ALA A 22 -10.84 8.82 3.70
CA ALA A 22 -9.97 7.89 3.01
C ALA A 22 -10.71 7.27 1.83
N LEU A 23 -10.04 7.22 0.67
CA LEU A 23 -10.61 6.60 -0.51
C LEU A 23 -10.46 5.08 -0.39
N ASN A 24 -11.59 4.36 -0.39
CA ASN A 24 -11.56 2.90 -0.53
C ASN A 24 -11.34 2.54 -2.01
N LEU A 25 -10.13 2.08 -2.32
CA LEU A 25 -9.71 1.65 -3.64
C LEU A 25 -10.24 0.24 -3.94
N LYS A 26 -10.48 -0.01 -5.22
CA LYS A 26 -10.73 -1.34 -5.79
C LYS A 26 -9.50 -1.82 -6.54
N LYS A 27 -9.51 -3.11 -6.89
CA LYS A 27 -8.46 -3.73 -7.70
C LYS A 27 -8.28 -2.96 -9.01
N ASN A 28 -7.04 -2.61 -9.34
CA ASN A 28 -6.60 -1.79 -10.47
C ASN A 28 -6.94 -0.29 -10.41
N ASP A 29 -7.49 0.22 -9.31
CA ASP A 29 -7.69 1.66 -9.17
C ASP A 29 -6.34 2.38 -9.03
N VAL A 30 -6.24 3.53 -9.69
CA VAL A 30 -5.08 4.42 -9.65
C VAL A 30 -5.48 5.72 -8.97
N LEU A 31 -4.67 6.14 -8.01
CA LEU A 31 -4.80 7.37 -7.27
C LEU A 31 -3.53 8.20 -7.43
N ASN A 32 -3.65 9.38 -8.02
CA ASN A 32 -2.56 10.33 -8.05
C ASN A 32 -2.42 10.97 -6.64
N LEU A 33 -1.31 10.68 -5.96
CA LEU A 33 -1.08 11.12 -4.60
C LEU A 33 -0.83 12.63 -4.53
N THR A 34 -0.09 13.18 -5.50
CA THR A 34 0.21 14.62 -5.57
C THR A 34 -1.05 15.46 -5.75
N LYS A 35 -2.00 15.01 -6.58
CA LYS A 35 -3.28 15.71 -6.79
C LYS A 35 -4.20 15.62 -5.58
N ARG A 36 -4.19 14.47 -4.89
CA ARG A 36 -5.03 14.23 -3.71
C ARG A 36 -4.52 15.02 -2.50
N ASN A 37 -3.21 15.01 -2.29
CA ASN A 37 -2.52 15.71 -1.23
C ASN A 37 -1.36 16.54 -1.85
N PRO A 38 -1.63 17.78 -2.30
CA PRO A 38 -0.59 18.66 -2.80
C PRO A 38 0.50 18.87 -1.75
N GLY A 39 1.77 18.61 -2.13
CA GLY A 39 2.91 18.71 -1.21
C GLY A 39 3.16 17.46 -0.37
N LEU A 40 2.57 16.32 -0.71
CA LEU A 40 2.88 15.03 -0.11
C LEU A 40 4.35 14.68 -0.37
N LYS A 41 5.15 14.68 0.69
CA LYS A 41 6.59 14.40 0.65
C LYS A 41 6.91 13.06 1.28
N LYS A 42 6.19 12.72 2.36
CA LYS A 42 6.40 11.50 3.10
C LYS A 42 5.08 10.79 3.32
N VAL A 43 5.08 9.50 3.05
CA VAL A 43 3.91 8.64 3.19
C VAL A 43 4.26 7.44 4.04
N ILE A 44 3.25 6.89 4.70
CA ILE A 44 3.36 5.62 5.40
C ILE A 44 2.44 4.64 4.69
N LEU A 45 2.97 3.53 4.22
CA LEU A 45 2.18 2.39 3.79
C LEU A 45 1.99 1.51 5.02
N GLY A 46 0.76 1.43 5.51
CA GLY A 46 0.36 0.51 6.58
C GLY A 46 -0.32 -0.71 5.98
N ALA A 47 0.02 -1.89 6.45
CA ALA A 47 -0.81 -3.08 6.25
C ALA A 47 -1.26 -3.62 7.60
N GLY A 48 -2.49 -4.11 7.64
CA GLY A 48 -3.02 -4.82 8.80
C GLY A 48 -3.79 -6.05 8.35
N TRP A 49 -3.82 -7.07 9.21
CA TRP A 49 -4.51 -8.32 8.98
C TRP A 49 -4.95 -8.97 10.29
N ASP A 50 -6.08 -9.67 10.24
CA ASP A 50 -6.53 -10.52 11.33
C ASP A 50 -6.31 -11.99 10.98
N VAL A 51 -6.07 -12.80 12.00
CA VAL A 51 -5.89 -14.24 11.83
C VAL A 51 -7.23 -14.96 12.04
N ALA A 52 -7.65 -15.76 11.05
CA ALA A 52 -8.95 -16.43 11.10
C ALA A 52 -9.06 -17.53 12.18
N THR A 53 -7.94 -18.07 12.66
CA THR A 53 -7.92 -19.19 13.60
C THR A 53 -7.09 -18.88 14.84
N ILE A 54 -7.75 -18.87 16.00
CA ILE A 54 -7.12 -18.74 17.31
C ILE A 54 -6.13 -19.92 17.50
N GLY A 55 -4.83 -19.61 17.56
CA GLY A 55 -3.77 -20.57 17.90
C GLY A 55 -2.74 -20.88 16.80
N GLN A 56 -2.85 -20.30 15.60
CA GLN A 56 -1.75 -20.28 14.62
C GLN A 56 -1.22 -18.85 14.47
N GLU A 57 0.10 -18.68 14.61
CA GLU A 57 0.76 -17.41 14.33
C GLU A 57 0.93 -17.27 12.81
N PHE A 58 0.34 -16.21 12.25
CA PHE A 58 0.55 -15.81 10.87
C PHE A 58 1.57 -14.69 10.87
N ASP A 59 2.72 -15.01 10.31
CA ASP A 59 3.86 -14.12 10.18
C ASP A 59 3.80 -13.61 8.73
N LEU A 60 3.22 -12.43 8.52
CA LEU A 60 3.11 -11.80 7.20
C LEU A 60 4.20 -10.74 7.10
N ASP A 61 5.12 -10.94 6.17
CA ASP A 61 6.21 -10.02 5.89
C ASP A 61 5.80 -9.07 4.73
N ILE A 62 5.78 -7.75 4.96
CA ILE A 62 5.75 -6.77 3.87
C ILE A 62 7.16 -6.58 3.31
N ALA A 63 7.25 -6.56 1.98
CA ALA A 63 8.42 -6.14 1.25
C ALA A 63 8.11 -5.02 0.25
N ALA A 64 9.10 -4.18 0.00
CA ALA A 64 9.07 -3.16 -1.04
C ALA A 64 10.25 -3.34 -2.00
N PHE A 65 9.96 -3.39 -3.30
CA PHE A 65 10.95 -3.51 -4.36
C PHE A 65 11.04 -2.20 -5.14
N LEU A 66 12.22 -1.58 -5.13
CA LEU A 66 12.52 -0.36 -5.84
C LEU A 66 12.97 -0.75 -7.25
N LEU A 67 12.19 -0.33 -8.24
CA LEU A 67 12.34 -0.69 -9.63
C LEU A 67 12.72 0.54 -10.46
N ASN A 68 13.63 0.31 -11.40
CA ASN A 68 13.98 1.31 -12.41
C ASN A 68 12.88 1.48 -13.48
N ALA A 69 13.14 2.33 -14.47
CA ALA A 69 12.25 2.56 -15.61
C ALA A 69 11.91 1.29 -16.42
N ASN A 70 12.74 0.25 -16.35
CA ASN A 70 12.50 -1.04 -17.00
C ASN A 70 11.68 -2.00 -16.13
N GLY A 71 11.27 -1.58 -14.93
CA GLY A 71 10.55 -2.42 -13.98
C GLY A 71 11.44 -3.47 -13.32
N LYS A 72 12.75 -3.21 -13.19
CA LYS A 72 13.72 -4.14 -12.63
C LYS A 72 14.46 -3.55 -11.43
N VAL A 73 14.75 -4.41 -10.45
CA VAL A 73 15.63 -4.11 -9.31
C VAL A 73 17.06 -4.05 -9.83
N GLN A 74 17.80 -2.98 -9.54
CA GLN A 74 19.18 -2.83 -10.01
C GLN A 74 20.23 -3.18 -8.94
N ASN A 75 20.01 -2.76 -7.71
CA ASN A 75 20.99 -2.87 -6.64
C ASN A 75 20.46 -3.78 -5.52
N ILE A 76 20.91 -5.03 -5.48
CA ILE A 76 20.56 -5.95 -4.40
C ILE A 76 21.69 -5.90 -3.34
N PRO A 77 21.38 -5.74 -2.04
CA PRO A 77 20.04 -5.68 -1.42
C PRO A 77 19.45 -4.27 -1.29
N ALA A 78 20.16 -3.21 -1.69
CA ALA A 78 19.78 -1.81 -1.40
C ALA A 78 18.39 -1.39 -1.90
N ASP A 79 17.93 -1.95 -3.02
CA ASP A 79 16.64 -1.69 -3.66
C ASP A 79 15.53 -2.64 -3.17
N VAL A 80 15.82 -3.50 -2.20
CA VAL A 80 14.88 -4.52 -1.68
C VAL A 80 14.72 -4.33 -0.18
N ILE A 81 13.55 -3.85 0.23
CA ILE A 81 13.20 -3.60 1.62
C ILE A 81 12.33 -4.74 2.13
N PHE A 82 12.72 -5.35 3.24
CA PHE A 82 12.02 -6.47 3.87
C PHE A 82 12.56 -6.65 5.30
N PHE A 83 12.02 -7.59 6.08
CA PHE A 83 12.39 -7.79 7.49
C PHE A 83 13.91 -7.87 7.76
N ASN A 84 14.70 -8.46 6.84
CA ASN A 84 16.16 -8.55 6.99
C ASN A 84 16.93 -7.33 6.44
N ASN A 85 16.29 -6.49 5.62
CA ASN A 85 16.84 -5.23 5.12
C ASN A 85 15.81 -4.12 5.27
N MET A 86 15.68 -3.60 6.49
CA MET A 86 14.59 -2.70 6.86
C MET A 86 14.77 -1.27 6.33
N SER A 87 15.94 -0.90 5.80
CA SER A 87 16.23 0.47 5.39
C SER A 87 16.84 0.56 4.00
N GLY A 88 16.33 1.48 3.20
CA GLY A 88 16.93 1.91 1.93
C GLY A 88 16.92 3.43 1.82
N GLN A 89 17.39 3.93 0.70
CA GLN A 89 17.40 5.37 0.47
C GLN A 89 15.96 5.88 0.27
N GLY A 90 15.46 6.67 1.22
CA GLY A 90 14.11 7.23 1.18
C GLY A 90 12.98 6.25 1.51
N ILE A 91 13.30 5.06 2.03
CA ILE A 91 12.31 4.06 2.42
C ILE A 91 12.78 3.28 3.66
N TYR A 92 11.86 2.99 4.56
CA TYR A 92 12.16 2.36 5.85
C TYR A 92 10.97 1.54 6.35
N LEU A 93 11.19 0.27 6.65
CA LEU A 93 10.26 -0.61 7.36
C LEU A 93 10.39 -0.36 8.86
N GLU A 94 9.29 -0.02 9.53
CA GLU A 94 9.31 0.36 10.94
C GLU A 94 9.53 -0.81 11.90
N GLY A 95 9.08 -2.00 11.52
CA GLY A 95 9.08 -3.19 12.34
C GLY A 95 8.51 -4.36 11.56
N ASP A 96 8.82 -5.55 12.05
CA ASP A 96 8.29 -6.83 11.59
C ASP A 96 7.32 -7.33 12.69
N ASN A 97 6.04 -7.42 12.37
CA ASN A 97 5.03 -7.94 13.28
C ASN A 97 4.67 -9.38 12.91
N ARG A 98 5.41 -10.28 13.53
CA ARG A 98 5.36 -11.72 13.29
C ARG A 98 4.08 -12.43 13.74
N THR A 99 3.18 -11.70 14.42
CA THR A 99 2.01 -12.29 15.06
C THR A 99 0.68 -11.76 14.53
N GLY A 100 0.68 -10.59 13.87
CA GLY A 100 -0.55 -9.85 13.59
C GLY A 100 -1.34 -9.49 14.86
N ALA A 101 -0.66 -9.48 16.02
CA ALA A 101 -1.30 -9.17 17.30
C ALA A 101 -1.22 -7.66 17.53
N GLY A 102 -2.37 -7.00 17.49
CA GLY A 102 -2.49 -5.56 17.69
C GLY A 102 -3.80 -5.05 17.12
N GLU A 103 -4.15 -3.80 17.44
CA GLU A 103 -5.17 -3.08 16.68
C GLU A 103 -4.50 -2.10 15.73
N GLY A 104 -4.91 -2.11 14.46
CA GLY A 104 -4.45 -1.15 13.46
C GLY A 104 -3.53 -1.75 12.40
N ASP A 105 -2.47 -1.03 12.06
CA ASP A 105 -1.47 -1.51 11.11
C ASP A 105 -0.48 -2.41 11.84
N ASP A 106 -0.40 -3.66 11.43
CA ASP A 106 0.57 -4.63 11.95
C ASP A 106 1.98 -4.28 11.47
N GLU A 107 2.11 -3.88 10.20
CA GLU A 107 3.38 -3.47 9.61
C GLU A 107 3.27 -2.15 8.85
N ARG A 108 4.34 -1.36 8.93
CA ARG A 108 4.40 -0.02 8.36
C ARG A 108 5.71 0.23 7.63
N ILE A 109 5.61 0.74 6.41
CA ILE A 109 6.75 1.22 5.61
C ILE A 109 6.63 2.73 5.43
N ARG A 110 7.58 3.48 5.97
CA ARG A 110 7.75 4.90 5.70
C ARG A 110 8.48 5.11 4.39
N ILE A 111 8.00 6.04 3.59
CA ILE A 111 8.56 6.36 2.29
C ILE A 111 8.66 7.88 2.19
N ASP A 112 9.89 8.38 2.06
CA ASP A 112 10.20 9.76 1.73
C ASP A 112 10.37 9.89 0.22
N LEU A 113 9.29 10.31 -0.44
CA LEU A 113 9.16 10.44 -1.89
C LEU A 113 10.18 11.40 -2.51
N GLU A 114 10.74 12.35 -1.72
CA GLU A 114 11.79 13.27 -2.16
C GLU A 114 13.20 12.67 -2.01
N ALA A 115 13.37 11.72 -1.11
CA ALA A 115 14.65 11.05 -0.87
C ALA A 115 14.85 9.79 -1.72
N ILE A 116 13.78 9.25 -2.31
CA ILE A 116 13.86 8.10 -3.23
C ILE A 116 14.84 8.42 -4.39
N PRO A 117 15.78 7.52 -4.71
CA PRO A 117 16.73 7.74 -5.80
C PRO A 117 16.04 8.06 -7.13
N SER A 118 16.67 8.92 -7.93
CA SER A 118 16.10 9.36 -9.21
C SER A 118 15.93 8.24 -10.23
N TYR A 119 16.74 7.18 -10.16
CA TYR A 119 16.62 6.01 -11.05
C TYR A 119 15.38 5.16 -10.75
N VAL A 120 14.79 5.30 -9.56
CA VAL A 120 13.60 4.55 -9.15
C VAL A 120 12.38 5.25 -9.71
N GLU A 121 11.70 4.55 -10.61
CA GLU A 121 10.46 5.00 -11.26
C GLU A 121 9.24 4.30 -10.67
N LYS A 122 9.44 3.14 -10.02
CA LYS A 122 8.36 2.33 -9.46
C LYS A 122 8.81 1.65 -8.18
N ILE A 123 7.91 1.52 -7.22
CA ILE A 123 8.08 0.78 -5.97
C ILE A 123 6.91 -0.20 -5.89
N VAL A 124 7.19 -1.50 -5.86
CA VAL A 124 6.16 -2.53 -5.75
C VAL A 124 6.12 -3.03 -4.31
N PHE A 125 4.92 -3.10 -3.74
CA PHE A 125 4.68 -3.60 -2.40
C PHE A 125 4.06 -4.99 -2.47
N VAL A 126 4.70 -5.90 -1.76
CA VAL A 126 4.36 -7.31 -1.72
C VAL A 126 4.19 -7.69 -0.26
N VAL A 127 3.22 -8.54 0.05
CA VAL A 127 3.20 -9.23 1.34
C VAL A 127 3.31 -10.72 1.09
N THR A 128 4.08 -11.38 1.93
CA THR A 128 4.33 -12.82 1.84
C THR A 128 4.11 -13.46 3.20
N ILE A 129 3.58 -14.68 3.23
CA ILE A 129 3.48 -15.42 4.49
C ILE A 129 4.81 -16.12 4.73
N HIS A 130 5.44 -15.84 5.87
CA HIS A 130 6.67 -16.47 6.30
C HIS A 130 6.48 -17.99 6.46
N GLU A 131 7.31 -18.77 5.76
CA GLU A 131 7.23 -20.24 5.78
C GLU A 131 5.85 -20.81 5.41
N ALA A 132 5.09 -20.11 4.55
CA ALA A 132 3.72 -20.48 4.16
C ALA A 132 3.56 -21.97 3.81
N GLN A 133 4.51 -22.54 3.06
CA GLN A 133 4.46 -23.95 2.65
C GLN A 133 4.69 -24.92 3.82
N ALA A 134 5.64 -24.62 4.71
CA ALA A 134 5.93 -25.46 5.87
C ALA A 134 4.78 -25.40 6.89
N LYS A 135 4.22 -24.20 7.10
CA LYS A 135 3.08 -23.97 8.00
C LYS A 135 1.72 -24.32 7.37
N ARG A 136 1.69 -24.61 6.06
CA ARG A 136 0.47 -24.83 5.25
C ARG A 136 -0.53 -23.67 5.37
N GLN A 137 0.00 -22.46 5.45
CA GLN A 137 -0.76 -21.21 5.56
C GLN A 137 -0.94 -20.60 4.18
N THR A 138 -2.13 -20.02 3.95
CA THR A 138 -2.45 -19.29 2.72
C THR A 138 -3.20 -18.01 3.05
N PHE A 139 -3.24 -17.05 2.12
CA PHE A 139 -4.02 -15.82 2.29
C PHE A 139 -5.52 -16.07 2.45
N GLY A 140 -6.03 -17.22 2.01
CA GLY A 140 -7.42 -17.62 2.28
C GLY A 140 -7.74 -17.86 3.76
N MET A 141 -6.72 -17.97 4.63
CA MET A 141 -6.86 -18.08 6.09
C MET A 141 -6.65 -16.74 6.82
N VAL A 142 -6.36 -15.67 6.08
CA VAL A 142 -6.16 -14.33 6.63
C VAL A 142 -7.47 -13.55 6.47
N GLU A 143 -7.95 -12.98 7.56
CA GLU A 143 -9.17 -12.17 7.59
C GLU A 143 -8.86 -10.69 7.71
N ASN A 144 -9.83 -9.85 7.34
CA ASN A 144 -9.78 -8.39 7.44
C ASN A 144 -8.50 -7.73 6.90
N SER A 145 -7.75 -8.38 5.99
CA SER A 145 -6.49 -7.82 5.51
C SER A 145 -6.70 -6.56 4.67
N TYR A 146 -5.87 -5.55 4.89
CA TYR A 146 -5.92 -4.28 4.19
C TYR A 146 -4.54 -3.65 4.06
N VAL A 147 -4.38 -2.80 3.06
CA VAL A 147 -3.26 -1.87 2.92
C VAL A 147 -3.79 -0.47 2.80
N ARG A 148 -3.14 0.50 3.43
CA ARG A 148 -3.50 1.91 3.36
C ARG A 148 -2.29 2.80 3.21
N ILE A 149 -2.51 3.98 2.66
CA ILE A 149 -1.53 5.05 2.58
C ILE A 149 -1.94 6.15 3.55
N LEU A 150 -1.02 6.56 4.41
CA LEU A 150 -1.16 7.63 5.38
C LEU A 150 -0.21 8.78 5.02
N ASP A 151 -0.64 10.01 5.30
CA ASP A 151 0.19 11.20 5.20
C ASP A 151 0.95 11.41 6.51
N GLU A 152 2.26 11.15 6.53
CA GLU A 152 3.09 11.25 7.75
C GLU A 152 3.05 12.67 8.34
N LYS A 153 3.01 13.71 7.50
CA LYS A 153 3.06 15.10 7.98
C LYS A 153 1.73 15.59 8.51
N ASN A 154 0.63 14.97 8.13
CA ASN A 154 -0.72 15.41 8.45
C ASN A 154 -1.37 14.51 9.51
N ASN A 155 -0.66 14.24 10.59
CA ASN A 155 -1.13 13.40 11.70
C ASN A 155 -1.57 12.00 11.25
N GLU A 156 -0.77 11.37 10.37
CA GLU A 156 -1.04 10.04 9.80
C GLU A 156 -2.42 9.93 9.16
N LYS A 157 -2.89 11.01 8.52
CA LYS A 157 -4.20 11.03 7.89
C LYS A 157 -4.27 10.02 6.76
N GLU A 158 -5.25 9.12 6.82
CA GLU A 158 -5.48 8.11 5.79
C GLU A 158 -5.92 8.76 4.47
N ILE A 159 -5.11 8.56 3.43
CA ILE A 159 -5.34 9.05 2.07
C ILE A 159 -6.21 8.06 1.32
N CYS A 160 -5.82 6.79 1.34
CA CYS A 160 -6.54 5.70 0.71
C CYS A 160 -6.32 4.39 1.44
N ARG A 161 -7.25 3.46 1.23
CA ARG A 161 -7.23 2.11 1.76
C ARG A 161 -7.69 1.14 0.67
N PHE A 162 -7.05 0.00 0.60
CA PHE A 162 -7.37 -1.12 -0.27
C PHE A 162 -7.57 -2.35 0.60
N ASN A 163 -8.75 -2.97 0.53
CA ASN A 163 -9.05 -4.17 1.30
C ASN A 163 -8.74 -5.41 0.46
N LEU A 164 -8.02 -6.34 1.06
CA LEU A 164 -7.60 -7.59 0.44
C LEU A 164 -8.53 -8.68 0.90
N LYS A 165 -9.71 -8.67 0.29
CA LYS A 165 -10.65 -9.75 0.45
C LYS A 165 -10.48 -10.72 -0.71
N GLU A 166 -9.60 -11.71 -0.53
CA GLU A 166 -9.47 -12.84 -1.45
C GLU A 166 -9.95 -14.12 -0.76
N ASN A 167 -11.27 -14.21 -0.57
CA ASN A 167 -11.92 -15.38 0.02
C ASN A 167 -11.51 -16.66 -0.75
N GLY A 168 -10.92 -17.63 -0.04
CA GLY A 168 -10.57 -18.93 -0.62
C GLY A 168 -9.32 -18.94 -1.50
N SER A 169 -8.43 -17.96 -1.35
CA SER A 169 -7.17 -17.93 -2.09
C SER A 169 -6.15 -18.94 -1.56
N THR A 170 -5.56 -19.72 -2.47
CA THR A 170 -4.46 -20.67 -2.17
C THR A 170 -3.08 -20.03 -2.30
N VAL A 171 -3.04 -18.71 -2.51
CA VAL A 171 -1.81 -17.95 -2.70
C VAL A 171 -1.05 -17.78 -1.38
N THR A 172 0.27 -17.69 -1.49
CA THR A 172 1.21 -17.55 -0.35
C THR A 172 1.91 -16.19 -0.35
N SER A 173 1.69 -15.41 -1.41
CA SER A 173 2.20 -14.06 -1.61
C SER A 173 1.17 -13.25 -2.39
N VAL A 174 1.09 -11.95 -2.13
CA VAL A 174 0.22 -11.05 -2.87
C VAL A 174 0.97 -9.75 -3.16
N ILE A 175 0.79 -9.21 -4.36
CA ILE A 175 1.26 -7.88 -4.74
C ILE A 175 0.10 -6.92 -4.51
N PHE A 176 0.20 -6.10 -3.48
CA PHE A 176 -0.92 -5.32 -2.96
C PHE A 176 -1.10 -4.04 -3.74
N ALA A 177 0.02 -3.34 -3.94
CA ALA A 177 0.03 -2.05 -4.58
C ALA A 177 1.38 -1.77 -5.23
N GLU A 178 1.38 -0.81 -6.13
CA GLU A 178 2.59 -0.18 -6.64
C GLU A 178 2.49 1.33 -6.49
N LEU A 179 3.58 1.96 -6.09
CA LEU A 179 3.82 3.38 -6.31
C LEU A 179 4.62 3.53 -7.59
N PHE A 180 4.23 4.43 -8.49
CA PHE A 180 5.01 4.70 -9.70
C PHE A 180 4.99 6.18 -10.02
N LYS A 181 6.02 6.67 -10.69
CA LYS A 181 6.09 8.02 -11.20
C LYS A 181 5.41 8.09 -12.55
N GLU A 182 4.50 9.04 -12.71
CA GLU A 182 3.94 9.42 -14.00
C GLU A 182 4.01 10.94 -14.12
N PHE A 183 4.62 11.45 -15.19
CA PHE A 183 4.87 12.90 -15.37
C PHE A 183 5.58 13.55 -14.17
N ASN A 184 6.51 12.82 -13.53
CA ASN A 184 7.23 13.26 -12.33
C ASN A 184 6.34 13.46 -11.09
N GLU A 185 5.12 12.91 -11.09
CA GLU A 185 4.23 12.83 -9.94
C GLU A 185 4.09 11.39 -9.46
N TRP A 186 4.06 11.17 -8.15
CA TRP A 186 3.83 9.85 -7.59
C TRP A 186 2.36 9.46 -7.66
N GLN A 187 2.12 8.26 -8.18
CA GLN A 187 0.81 7.64 -8.25
C GLN A 187 0.82 6.33 -7.49
N PHE A 188 -0.28 6.06 -6.79
CA PHE A 188 -0.54 4.81 -6.09
C PHE A 188 -1.54 3.99 -6.90
N LYS A 189 -1.24 2.72 -7.14
CA LYS A 189 -2.14 1.81 -7.82
C LYS A 189 -2.36 0.57 -6.97
N ALA A 190 -3.61 0.26 -6.70
CA ALA A 190 -4.00 -0.98 -6.05
C ALA A 190 -3.95 -2.14 -7.06
N ILE A 191 -3.18 -3.18 -6.78
CA ILE A 191 -3.01 -4.33 -7.69
C ILE A 191 -3.79 -5.54 -7.19
N GLY A 192 -3.58 -5.97 -5.95
CA GLY A 192 -4.20 -7.17 -5.37
C GLY A 192 -4.04 -8.43 -6.23
N GLU A 193 -2.81 -8.73 -6.66
CA GLU A 193 -2.50 -9.93 -7.46
C GLU A 193 -1.81 -10.98 -6.59
N GLY A 194 -2.53 -12.08 -6.31
CA GLY A 194 -2.00 -13.22 -5.58
C GLY A 194 -1.12 -14.15 -6.42
N LYS A 195 -0.06 -14.69 -5.79
CA LYS A 195 0.87 -15.66 -6.38
C LYS A 195 1.25 -16.75 -5.36
N ILE A 196 1.56 -17.92 -5.87
CA ILE A 196 2.11 -19.04 -5.08
C ILE A 196 3.64 -18.97 -5.23
N ALA A 197 4.27 -18.13 -4.42
CA ALA A 197 5.72 -17.95 -4.36
C ALA A 197 6.09 -17.44 -2.96
N ASP A 198 7.37 -17.54 -2.63
CA ASP A 198 8.00 -16.86 -1.51
C ASP A 198 8.54 -15.48 -1.95
N LEU A 199 9.12 -14.73 -1.02
CA LEU A 199 9.71 -13.42 -1.30
C LEU A 199 10.73 -13.48 -2.44
N ASN A 200 11.58 -14.51 -2.46
CA ASN A 200 12.60 -14.70 -3.51
C ASN A 200 11.96 -14.99 -4.88
N GLY A 201 10.91 -15.81 -4.92
CA GLY A 201 10.18 -16.10 -6.14
C GLY A 201 9.52 -14.86 -6.73
N ILE A 202 8.96 -13.97 -5.90
CA ILE A 202 8.44 -12.70 -6.38
C ILE A 202 9.56 -11.76 -6.82
N LEU A 203 10.64 -11.66 -6.04
CA LEU A 203 11.81 -10.86 -6.41
C LEU A 203 12.38 -11.28 -7.77
N GLY A 204 12.41 -12.59 -8.06
CA GLY A 204 12.84 -13.13 -9.35
C GLY A 204 12.03 -12.66 -10.56
N LEU A 205 10.78 -12.20 -10.38
CA LEU A 205 9.99 -11.59 -11.46
C LEU A 205 10.54 -10.19 -11.84
N TYR A 206 11.18 -9.53 -10.89
CA TYR A 206 11.70 -8.17 -10.98
C TYR A 206 13.22 -8.09 -11.12
N MET A 207 13.92 -9.21 -11.30
CA MET A 207 15.35 -9.27 -11.66
C MET A 207 15.58 -9.17 -13.16
#